data_AF-A0AAN6G5P3-F1
#
_entry.id   AF-A0AAN6G5P3-F1
#
_cell.length_a   1.000
_cell.length_b   1.000
_cell.length_c   1.000
_cell.angle_alpha   90.00
_cell.angle_beta   90.00
_cell.angle_gamma   90.00
#
_symmetry.space_group_name_H-M   'P 1'
#
loop_
_entity.id
_entity.type
_entity.pdbx_description
1 polymer ?
#
loop_
_entity_poly.entity_id
_entity_poly.type
_entity_poly.pdbx_seq_one_letter_code
_entity_poly.pdbx_strand_id
1 'polypeptide(L)' 'MTRTDGAYAVTVHKKDKDRRVAGWKAALNNPNTTAEGRSHARKNLLMRGHIKDAFFSTSFDTKLRRMFGLRAKRHSSHH' A
#
# COMPACT_ATOMS: atom_id res chain seq x y z
N MET A 1 15.16 18.20 -46.40
CA MET A 1 15.58 17.73 -45.06
C MET A 1 14.43 18.01 -44.09
N THR A 2 13.53 17.05 -43.87
CA THR A 2 12.42 17.20 -42.90
C THR A 2 12.85 16.55 -41.59
N ARG A 3 13.31 17.36 -40.63
CA ARG A 3 13.52 16.90 -39.25
C ARG A 3 12.16 16.57 -38.65
N THR A 4 11.95 15.30 -38.36
CA THR A 4 10.85 14.81 -37.52
C THR A 4 11.24 15.06 -36.08
N ASP A 5 10.96 16.27 -35.58
CA ASP A 5 11.16 16.60 -34.18
C ASP A 5 10.11 15.85 -33.34
N GLY A 6 10.60 14.85 -32.61
CA GLY A 6 9.81 13.83 -31.93
C GLY A 6 8.78 14.40 -30.97
N ALA A 7 7.55 13.90 -31.11
CA ALA A 7 6.46 14.08 -30.17
C ALA A 7 6.85 13.51 -28.80
N TYR A 8 7.22 14.39 -27.88
CA TYR A 8 7.39 14.05 -26.46
C TYR A 8 6.00 13.85 -25.84
N ALA A 9 5.51 12.61 -25.87
CA ALA A 9 4.31 12.26 -25.12
C ALA A 9 4.63 12.32 -23.62
N VAL A 10 4.37 13.48 -23.00
CA VAL A 10 4.36 13.62 -21.54
C VAL A 10 3.22 12.75 -21.01
N THR A 11 3.56 11.53 -20.61
CA THR A 11 2.67 10.69 -19.82
C THR A 11 2.53 11.36 -18.45
N VAL A 12 1.49 12.19 -18.32
CA VAL A 12 1.10 12.75 -17.03
C VAL A 12 0.68 11.58 -16.15
N HIS A 13 1.62 11.08 -15.36
CA HIS A 13 1.40 9.99 -14.41
C HIS A 13 0.43 10.52 -13.36
N LYS A 14 -0.86 10.30 -13.60
CA LYS A 14 -1.95 10.59 -12.66
C LYS A 14 -1.60 9.79 -11.41
N LYS A 15 -1.09 10.45 -10.37
CA LYS A 15 -0.70 9.79 -9.12
C LYS A 15 -1.96 9.16 -8.54
N ASP A 16 -2.16 7.88 -8.81
CA ASP A 16 -3.30 7.12 -8.37
C ASP A 16 -3.43 7.28 -6.86
N LYS A 17 -4.60 7.76 -6.44
CA LYS A 17 -4.92 8.02 -5.03
C LYS A 17 -4.68 6.76 -4.17
N ASP A 18 -4.73 5.59 -4.80
CA ASP A 18 -4.43 4.26 -4.27
C ASP A 18 -2.96 4.06 -3.88
N ARG A 19 -1.99 4.67 -4.58
CA ARG A 19 -0.57 4.61 -4.19
C ARG A 19 -0.33 5.24 -2.82
N ARG A 20 -1.05 6.32 -2.48
CA ARG A 20 -0.94 6.95 -1.16
C ARG A 20 -1.48 6.04 -0.05
N VAL A 21 -2.57 5.32 -0.30
CA VAL A 21 -3.13 4.32 0.64
C VAL A 21 -2.12 3.19 0.87
N ALA A 22 -1.52 2.67 -0.20
CA ALA A 22 -0.47 1.65 -0.10
C ALA A 22 0.74 2.13 0.74
N GLY A 23 1.16 3.38 0.54
CA GLY A 23 2.26 3.97 1.32
C GLY A 23 1.95 4.07 2.82
N TRP A 24 0.75 4.49 3.19
CA TRP A 24 0.35 4.54 4.61
C TRP A 24 0.22 3.14 5.21
N LYS A 25 -0.31 2.16 4.46
CA LYS A 25 -0.33 0.75 4.88
C LYS A 25 1.08 0.21 5.13
N ALA A 26 2.05 0.57 4.28
CA ALA A 26 3.45 0.20 4.48
C ALA A 26 4.05 0.84 5.73
N ALA A 27 3.75 2.12 5.99
CA ALA A 27 4.19 2.82 7.20
C ALA A 27 3.66 2.19 8.50
N LEU A 28 2.45 1.59 8.47
CA LEU A 28 1.93 0.84 9.61
C LEU A 28 2.62 -0.51 9.84
N ASN A 29 3.20 -1.10 8.80
CA ASN A 29 3.87 -2.40 8.86
C ASN A 29 5.37 -2.30 9.10
N ASN A 30 5.96 -1.14 8.84
CA ASN A 30 7.37 -0.93 9.01
C ASN A 30 7.70 -0.74 10.51
N PRO A 31 8.45 -1.68 11.14
CA PRO A 31 8.80 -1.58 12.56
C PRO A 31 9.65 -0.33 12.89
N ASN A 32 10.35 0.21 11.90
CA ASN A 32 11.21 1.39 12.06
C ASN A 32 10.43 2.71 11.99
N THR A 33 9.11 2.67 11.78
CA THR A 33 8.29 3.88 11.73
C THR A 33 7.96 4.34 13.15
N THR A 34 8.17 5.64 13.39
CA THR A 34 7.88 6.28 14.67
C THR A 34 6.39 6.15 15.05
N ALA A 35 6.10 6.28 16.34
CA ALA A 35 4.73 6.21 16.84
C ALA A 35 3.84 7.30 16.20
N GLU A 36 4.38 8.51 16.06
CA GLU A 36 3.71 9.65 15.41
C GLU A 36 3.44 9.38 13.93
N GLY A 37 4.42 8.84 13.19
CA GLY A 37 4.26 8.50 11.78
C GLY A 37 3.18 7.44 11.57
N ARG A 38 3.08 6.46 12.46
CA ARG A 38 2.01 5.45 12.46
C ARG A 38 0.65 6.07 12.77
N SER A 39 0.56 6.96 13.76
CA SER A 39 -0.69 7.67 14.08
C SER A 39 -1.19 8.50 12.88
N HIS A 40 -0.28 9.21 12.22
CA HIS A 40 -0.58 9.98 11.03
C HIS A 40 -1.07 9.08 9.88
N ALA A 41 -0.40 7.96 9.61
CA ALA A 41 -0.81 6.98 8.60
C ALA A 41 -2.21 6.40 8.90
N ARG A 42 -2.51 6.07 10.16
CA ARG A 42 -3.85 5.61 10.58
C ARG A 42 -4.91 6.66 10.30
N LYS A 43 -4.69 7.91 10.70
CA LYS A 43 -5.64 9.02 10.49
C LYS A 43 -5.96 9.22 9.01
N ASN A 44 -4.95 9.15 8.16
CA ASN A 44 -5.12 9.27 6.71
C ASN A 44 -5.90 8.10 6.10
N LEU A 45 -5.69 6.87 6.57
CA LEU A 45 -6.47 5.69 6.16
C LEU A 45 -7.93 5.80 6.61
N LEU A 46 -8.17 6.22 7.86
CA LEU A 46 -9.50 6.50 8.41
C LEU A 46 -10.26 7.54 7.60
N MET A 47 -9.64 8.69 7.29
CA MET A 47 -10.26 9.76 6.50
C MET A 47 -10.68 9.30 5.09
N ARG A 48 -10.00 8.30 4.53
CA ARG A 48 -10.35 7.73 3.21
C ARG A 48 -11.29 6.54 3.28
N GLY A 49 -11.83 6.21 4.46
CA GLY A 49 -12.77 5.10 4.65
C GLY A 49 -12.10 3.72 4.75
N HIS A 50 -10.77 3.66 4.80
CA HIS A 50 -10.00 2.42 4.97
C HIS A 50 -9.87 2.04 6.45
N ILE A 51 -11.01 1.93 7.15
CA ILE A 51 -11.07 1.60 8.58
C ILE A 51 -10.42 0.24 8.85
N LYS A 52 -10.70 -0.75 7.98
CA LYS A 52 -10.12 -2.10 8.09
C LYS A 52 -8.59 -2.06 8.05
N ASP A 53 -8.00 -1.29 7.13
CA ASP A 53 -6.55 -1.17 6.98
C ASP A 53 -5.89 -0.36 8.11
N ALA A 54 -6.61 0.57 8.74
CA ALA A 54 -6.10 1.40 9.83
C ALA A 54 -6.00 0.63 11.17
N PHE A 55 -6.97 -0.24 11.45
CA PHE A 55 -7.05 -1.02 12.69
C PHE A 55 -6.47 -2.43 12.56
N PHE A 56 -6.73 -3.11 11.44
CA PHE A 56 -6.22 -4.44 11.15
C PHE A 56 -5.28 -4.36 9.96
N SER A 57 -3.99 -4.16 10.24
CA SER A 57 -3.00 -4.44 9.22
C SER A 57 -3.13 -5.92 8.83
N THR A 58 -3.59 -6.16 7.61
CA THR A 58 -3.61 -7.50 7.00
C THR A 58 -2.22 -8.15 7.12
N SER A 59 -1.16 -7.35 7.15
CA SER A 59 0.23 -7.80 7.27
C SER A 59 0.62 -8.24 8.67
N PHE A 60 0.08 -7.64 9.73
CA PHE A 60 0.34 -8.06 11.11
C PHE A 60 -0.41 -9.34 11.44
N ASP A 61 -1.70 -9.45 11.08
CA ASP A 61 -2.48 -10.68 11.23
C ASP A 61 -1.87 -11.84 10.43
N THR A 62 -1.43 -11.57 9.19
CA THR A 62 -0.73 -12.57 8.37
C THR A 62 0.61 -12.97 8.98
N LYS A 63 1.38 -12.02 9.53
CA LYS A 63 2.67 -12.33 10.18
C LYS A 63 2.47 -13.10 11.49
N LEU A 64 1.48 -12.73 12.31
CA LEU A 64 1.12 -13.47 13.51
C LEU A 64 0.67 -14.88 13.17
N ARG A 65 -0.27 -15.03 12.23
CA ARG A 65 -0.71 -16.33 11.74
C ARG A 65 0.47 -17.20 11.29
N ARG A 66 1.43 -16.60 10.57
CA ARG A 66 2.65 -17.30 10.13
C ARG A 66 3.55 -17.71 11.30
N MET A 67 3.68 -16.87 12.33
CA MET A 67 4.42 -17.18 13.55
C MET A 67 3.75 -18.29 14.37
N PHE A 68 2.42 -18.34 14.40
CA PHE A 68 1.64 -19.35 15.11
C PHE A 68 1.34 -20.61 14.27
N GLY A 69 2.05 -20.81 13.15
CA GLY A 69 1.87 -22.01 12.31
C GLY A 69 0.55 -22.07 11.52
N LEU A 70 -0.28 -21.02 11.60
CA LEU A 70 -1.51 -20.87 10.82
C LEU A 70 -1.14 -20.49 9.39
N ARG A 71 -0.96 -21.51 8.54
CA ARG A 71 -0.68 -21.34 7.11
C ARG A 71 -1.91 -20.75 6.41
N ALA A 72 -1.82 -19.51 5.95
CA ALA A 72 -2.82 -18.92 5.07
C ALA A 72 -3.00 -19.83 3.84
N LYS A 73 -4.26 -20.19 3.50
CA LYS A 73 -4.55 -20.93 2.27
C LYS A 73 -3.98 -20.14 1.10
N ARG A 74 -3.09 -20.75 0.33
CA ARG A 74 -2.63 -20.19 -0.94
C ARG A 74 -3.88 -20.01 -1.80
N HIS A 75 -4.15 -18.80 -2.26
CA HIS A 75 -5.05 -18.62 -3.40
C HIS A 75 -4.35 -19.31 -4.57
N SER A 76 -4.83 -20.49 -4.95
CA SER A 76 -4.40 -21.17 -6.17
C SER A 76 -4.85 -20.27 -7.33
N SER A 77 -3.91 -19.55 -7.92
CA SER A 77 -4.08 -18.93 -9.23
C SER A 77 -4.29 -20.08 -10.21
N HIS A 78 -5.54 -20.35 -10.57
CA HIS A 78 -5.86 -21.17 -11.73
C HIS A 78 -5.55 -20.33 -12.96
N HIS A 79 -4.58 -20.75 -13.76
CA HIS A 79 -4.30 -20.23 -15.09
C HIS A 79 -3.86 -21.37 -16.00
#